data_AF-A0A537EJ80-F1
#
_entry.id   AF-A0A537EJ80-F1
#
_cell.length_a   1.000
_cell.length_b   1.000
_cell.length_c   1.000
_cell.angle_alpha   90.00
_cell.angle_beta   90.00
_cell.angle_gamma   90.00
#
_symmetry.space_group_name_H-M   'P 1'
#
loop_
_entity.id
_entity.type
_entity.pdbx_description
1 polymer ?
#
loop_
_entity_poly.entity_id
_entity_poly.type
_entity_poly.pdbx_seq_one_letter_code
_entity_poly.pdbx_strand_id
1 'polypeptide(L)'
;MKDTTALKDRELMMLHVAGARMFYLMGKKENDSISLDELARITGRVTGTIAGRLSELVREQLIERIGKGSYRLTTMGQRIVIQTLMPKAAQLPER
;
A
#
# COMPACT_ATOMS: atom_id res chain seq x y z
N MET A 1 0.81 16.36 7.71
CA MET A 1 0.67 14.96 7.20
C MET A 1 2.06 14.33 7.26
N LYS A 2 2.24 13.05 7.58
CA LYS A 2 3.61 12.50 7.74
C LYS A 2 4.41 12.56 6.44
N ASP A 3 5.69 12.87 6.54
CA ASP A 3 6.60 12.84 5.41
C ASP A 3 6.96 11.40 5.05
N THR A 4 6.41 10.92 3.94
CA THR A 4 6.66 9.56 3.44
C THR A 4 7.86 9.46 2.51
N THR A 5 8.64 10.53 2.31
CA THR A 5 9.81 10.51 1.41
C THR A 5 10.91 9.54 1.85
N ALA A 6 10.99 9.25 3.15
CA ALA A 6 11.93 8.29 3.71
C ALA A 6 11.51 6.80 3.54
N LEU A 7 10.28 6.54 3.08
CA LEU A 7 9.82 5.19 2.78
C LEU A 7 10.32 4.74 1.41
N LYS A 8 10.80 3.50 1.33
CA LYS A 8 11.07 2.86 0.03
C LYS A 8 9.74 2.69 -0.71
N ASP A 9 9.75 2.77 -2.05
CA ASP A 9 8.52 2.68 -2.85
C ASP A 9 7.69 1.42 -2.53
N ARG A 10 8.34 0.30 -2.25
CA ARG A 10 7.70 -0.94 -1.80
C ARG A 10 6.92 -0.76 -0.49
N GLU A 11 7.52 -0.12 0.50
CA GLU A 11 6.90 0.13 1.81
C GLU A 11 5.72 1.09 1.65
N LEU A 12 5.87 2.09 0.77
CA LEU A 12 4.81 3.02 0.42
C LEU A 12 3.62 2.32 -0.24
N MET A 13 3.86 1.39 -1.18
CA MET A 13 2.78 0.59 -1.78
C MET A 13 2.04 -0.23 -0.73
N MET A 14 2.76 -0.94 0.13
CA MET A 14 2.16 -1.72 1.23
C MET A 14 1.30 -0.86 2.15
N LEU A 15 1.77 0.35 2.49
CA LEU A 15 1.03 1.27 3.34
C LEU A 15 -0.26 1.76 2.69
N HIS A 16 -0.25 2.05 1.38
CA HIS A 16 -1.46 2.46 0.67
C HIS A 16 -2.48 1.33 0.50
N VAL A 17 -2.02 0.12 0.18
CA VAL A 17 -2.89 -1.06 0.10
C VAL A 17 -3.50 -1.37 1.47
N ALA A 18 -2.72 -1.22 2.56
CA ALA A 18 -3.24 -1.33 3.91
C ALA A 18 -4.24 -0.23 4.28
N GLY A 19 -3.97 1.01 3.86
CA GLY A 19 -4.88 2.14 4.01
C GLY A 19 -6.22 1.89 3.34
N ALA A 20 -6.25 1.34 2.13
CA ALA A 20 -7.50 0.98 1.44
C ALA A 20 -8.34 -0.02 2.25
N ARG A 21 -7.71 -1.06 2.80
CA ARG A 21 -8.37 -2.01 3.70
C ARG A 21 -8.90 -1.33 4.96
N MET A 22 -8.13 -0.44 5.59
CA MET A 22 -8.59 0.31 6.77
C MET A 22 -9.79 1.19 6.45
N PHE A 23 -9.77 1.95 5.36
CA PHE A 23 -10.90 2.80 4.98
C PHE A 23 -12.14 1.98 4.69
N TYR A 24 -12.02 0.82 4.06
CA TYR A 24 -13.13 -0.12 3.88
C TYR A 24 -13.71 -0.60 5.22
N LEU A 25 -12.86 -1.06 6.14
CA LEU A 25 -13.29 -1.50 7.48
C LEU A 25 -13.97 -0.38 8.29
N MET A 26 -13.60 0.88 8.03
CA MET A 26 -14.23 2.05 8.63
C MET A 26 -15.51 2.52 7.88
N GLY A 27 -15.93 1.83 6.83
CA GLY A 27 -17.07 2.24 6.00
C GLY A 27 -16.83 3.50 5.15
N LYS A 28 -15.56 3.89 4.96
CA LYS A 28 -15.14 5.10 4.23
C LYS A 28 -14.74 4.85 2.77
N LYS A 29 -14.66 3.58 2.35
CA LYS A 29 -14.39 3.16 0.97
C LYS A 29 -15.29 1.96 0.67
N GLU A 30 -15.77 1.85 -0.56
CA GLU A 30 -16.70 0.77 -0.98
C GLU A 30 -16.05 -0.61 -1.06
N ASN A 31 -14.73 -0.65 -1.23
CA ASN A 31 -13.96 -1.89 -1.29
C ASN A 31 -12.59 -1.72 -0.62
N ASP A 32 -11.97 -2.84 -0.27
CA ASP A 32 -10.69 -2.95 0.43
C ASP A 32 -9.46 -3.00 -0.49
N SER A 33 -9.60 -2.49 -1.72
CA SER A 33 -8.57 -2.56 -2.75
C SER A 33 -8.19 -1.19 -3.28
N ILE A 34 -7.03 -1.11 -3.92
CA ILE A 34 -6.55 0.10 -4.58
C ILE A 34 -6.01 -0.21 -5.96
N SER A 35 -6.34 0.62 -6.95
CA SER A 35 -5.88 0.44 -8.33
C SER A 35 -4.47 0.98 -8.52
N LEU A 36 -3.78 0.47 -9.53
CA LEU A 36 -2.49 1.00 -9.96
C LEU A 36 -2.56 2.50 -10.29
N ASP A 37 -3.64 2.93 -10.96
CA ASP A 37 -3.82 4.33 -11.35
C ASP A 37 -4.07 5.23 -10.13
N GLU A 38 -4.82 4.74 -9.14
CA GLU A 38 -5.03 5.43 -7.86
C GLU A 38 -3.70 5.57 -7.10
N LEU A 39 -2.88 4.51 -7.05
CA LEU A 39 -1.54 4.55 -6.47
C LEU A 39 -0.63 5.56 -7.19
N ALA A 40 -0.62 5.58 -8.52
CA ALA A 40 0.18 6.52 -9.31
C ALA A 40 -0.22 7.97 -9.01
N ARG A 41 -1.52 8.24 -8.96
CA ARG A 41 -2.06 9.56 -8.64
C ARG A 41 -1.71 10.02 -7.23
N ILE A 42 -1.84 9.15 -6.23
CA ILE A 42 -1.61 9.50 -4.82
C ILE A 42 -0.12 9.68 -4.52
N THR A 43 0.73 8.82 -5.09
CA THR A 43 2.17 8.80 -4.77
C THR A 43 3.03 9.67 -5.68
N GLY A 44 2.51 10.08 -6.85
CA GLY A 44 3.26 10.79 -7.88
C GLY A 44 4.41 9.95 -8.47
N ARG A 45 4.44 8.63 -8.22
CA ARG A 45 5.45 7.73 -8.76
C ARG A 45 5.06 7.25 -10.16
N VAL A 46 6.07 6.99 -10.98
CA VAL A 46 5.87 6.48 -12.35
C VAL A 46 5.24 5.08 -12.29
N THR A 47 4.24 4.85 -13.15
CA THR A 47 3.48 3.60 -13.25
C THR A 47 4.35 2.34 -13.33
N GLY A 48 5.45 2.38 -14.11
CA GLY A 48 6.37 1.24 -14.23
C GLY A 48 7.02 0.84 -12.90
N THR A 49 7.43 1.83 -12.08
CA THR A 49 8.01 1.59 -10.75
C THR A 49 6.98 0.96 -9.82
N ILE A 50 5.76 1.50 -9.81
CA ILE A 50 4.64 0.98 -9.02
C ILE A 50 4.33 -0.46 -9.43
N ALA A 51 4.17 -0.71 -10.74
CA ALA A 51 3.88 -2.03 -11.28
C ALA A 51 4.95 -3.06 -10.88
N GLY A 52 6.23 -2.68 -10.95
CA GLY A 52 7.34 -3.52 -10.51
C GLY A 52 7.24 -3.89 -9.03
N ARG A 53 7.03 -2.90 -8.15
CA ARG A 53 6.90 -3.15 -6.70
C ARG A 53 5.66 -3.97 -6.35
N LEU A 54 4.52 -3.71 -6.99
CA LEU A 54 3.30 -4.50 -6.78
C LEU A 54 3.50 -5.95 -7.24
N SER A 55 4.20 -6.16 -8.35
CA SER A 55 4.51 -7.51 -8.85
C SER A 55 5.39 -8.29 -7.88
N GLU A 56 6.36 -7.65 -7.23
CA GLU A 56 7.16 -8.25 -6.15
C GLU A 56 6.29 -8.64 -4.95
N LEU A 57 5.46 -7.71 -4.47
CA LEU A 57 4.59 -7.94 -3.31
C LEU A 57 3.56 -9.05 -3.57
N VAL A 58 3.06 -9.18 -4.80
CA VAL A 58 2.19 -10.29 -5.21
C VAL A 58 2.94 -11.62 -5.19
N ARG A 59 4.15 -11.68 -5.75
CA ARG A 59 4.97 -12.91 -5.72
C ARG A 59 5.26 -13.38 -4.28
N GLU A 60 5.41 -12.44 -3.37
CA GLU A 60 5.63 -12.71 -1.94
C GLU A 60 4.33 -12.91 -1.14
N GLN A 61 3.17 -12.91 -1.81
CA GLN A 61 1.85 -13.13 -1.20
C GLN A 61 1.49 -12.11 -0.09
N LEU A 62 2.12 -10.93 -0.10
CA LEU A 62 1.82 -9.84 0.83
C LEU A 62 0.61 -9.03 0.37
N ILE A 63 0.40 -8.99 -0.94
CA ILE A 63 -0.81 -8.46 -1.57
C ILE A 63 -1.29 -9.45 -2.62
N GLU A 64 -2.53 -9.32 -3.04
CA GLU A 64 -3.09 -10.08 -4.15
C GLU A 64 -3.67 -9.14 -5.22
N ARG A 65 -3.61 -9.58 -6.48
CA ARG A 65 -4.23 -8.87 -7.59
C ARG A 65 -5.63 -9.43 -7.82
N ILE A 66 -6.65 -8.62 -7.59
CA ILE A 66 -8.06 -9.07 -7.62
C ILE A 66 -8.78 -8.76 -8.93
N GLY A 67 -8.13 -8.09 -9.89
CA GLY A 67 -8.65 -7.81 -11.23
C GLY A 67 -8.52 -6.33 -11.64
N LYS A 68 -8.59 -6.03 -12.95
CA LYS A 68 -8.50 -4.66 -13.51
C LYS A 68 -7.33 -3.80 -12.98
N GLY A 69 -6.20 -4.43 -12.61
CA GLY A 69 -5.07 -3.70 -12.02
C GLY A 69 -5.29 -3.17 -10.60
N SER A 70 -6.21 -3.80 -9.85
CA SER A 70 -6.44 -3.52 -8.43
C SER A 70 -5.81 -4.57 -7.53
N TYR A 71 -5.36 -4.11 -6.37
CA TYR A 71 -4.59 -4.89 -5.41
C TYR A 71 -5.21 -4.79 -4.02
N ARG A 72 -5.19 -5.90 -3.28
CA ARG A 72 -5.72 -6.03 -1.92
C ARG A 72 -4.66 -6.57 -0.96
N LEU A 73 -4.75 -6.16 0.30
CA LEU A 73 -3.88 -6.66 1.37
C LEU A 73 -4.27 -8.08 1.78
N THR A 74 -3.31 -9.02 1.76
CA THR A 74 -3.52 -10.36 2.33
C THR A 74 -3.40 -10.34 3.86
N THR A 75 -3.83 -11.41 4.52
CA THR A 75 -3.61 -11.59 5.96
C THR A 75 -2.12 -11.56 6.33
N MET A 76 -1.25 -12.13 5.49
CA MET A 76 0.19 -12.10 5.72
C MET A 76 0.77 -10.70 5.54
N GLY A 77 0.32 -9.97 4.50
CA GLY A 77 0.67 -8.56 4.31
C GLY A 77 0.26 -7.69 5.49
N GLN A 78 -0.94 -7.91 6.05
CA GLN A 78 -1.42 -7.22 7.24
C GLN A 78 -0.47 -7.40 8.43
N ARG A 79 0.04 -8.62 8.64
CA ARG A 79 1.00 -8.90 9.71
C ARG A 79 2.29 -8.11 9.53
N ILE A 80 2.84 -8.07 8.31
CA ILE A 80 4.05 -7.29 8.00
C ILE A 80 3.83 -5.79 8.19
N VAL A 81 2.66 -5.28 7.80
CA VAL A 81 2.32 -3.86 8.00
C VAL A 81 2.33 -3.52 9.49
N ILE A 82 1.62 -4.30 10.32
CA ILE A 82 1.49 -4.04 11.74
C ILE A 82 2.83 -4.19 12.47
N GLN A 83 3.60 -5.23 12.15
CA GLN A 83 4.82 -5.57 12.89
C GLN A 83 6.05 -4.75 12.45
N THR A 84 6.07 -4.28 11.21
CA THR A 84 7.28 -3.67 10.63
C THR A 84 7.03 -2.26 10.15
N LEU A 85 5.99 -2.03 9.34
CA LEU A 85 5.79 -0.74 8.67
C LEU A 85 5.15 0.31 9.57
N MET A 86 4.18 -0.06 10.40
CA MET A 86 3.52 0.88 11.32
C MET A 86 4.49 1.48 12.34
N PRO A 87 5.36 0.70 13.02
CA PRO A 87 6.38 1.28 13.91
C PRO A 87 7.32 2.25 13.20
N LYS A 88 7.73 1.93 11.97
CA LYS A 88 8.58 2.80 11.16
C LYS A 88 7.84 4.08 10.75
N ALA A 89 6.59 3.96 10.29
CA ALA A 89 5.74 5.09 9.92
C ALA A 89 5.41 5.99 11.13
N ALA A 90 5.34 5.43 12.34
CA ALA A 90 5.14 6.18 13.57
C ALA A 90 6.30 7.15 13.86
N GLN A 91 7.50 6.86 13.38
CA GLN A 91 8.72 7.65 13.60
C GLN A 91 9.00 8.67 12.48
N LEU A 92 8.21 8.67 11.40
CA LEU A 92 8.38 9.63 10.31
C LEU A 92 8.09 11.07 10.77
N PRO A 93 8.88 12.05 10.32
CA PRO A 93 8.68 13.45 10.69
C PRO A 93 7.36 13.98 10.13
N GLU A 94 6.82 15.00 10.79
CA GLU A 94 5.68 15.74 10.26
C GLU A 94 6.14 16.68 9.16
N ARG A 95 5.30 16.84 8.13
CA ARG A 95 5.48 17.76 7.02
C ARG A 95 4.66 19.02 7.22
#